data_AF-A0A7M2VB20-F1
#
_entry.id   AF-A0A7M2VB20-F1
#
_cell.length_a   1.000
_cell.length_b   1.000
_cell.length_c   1.000
_cell.angle_alpha   90.00
_cell.angle_beta   90.00
_cell.angle_gamma   90.00
#
_symmetry.space_group_name_H-M   'P 1'
#
loop_
_entity.id
_entity.type
_entity.pdbx_description
1 polymer ?
#
loop_
_entity_poly.entity_id
_entity_poly.type
_entity_poly.pdbx_seq_one_letter_code
_entity_poly.pdbx_strand_id
1 'polypeptide(L)'
;MSKFIVLVAAGVLLAGCTASKPSPQRHAIAFTENHSSTDGGVRFSASGTYRNIIPAFEQAYDKGKLDRIVGHDVHYAIKYAGILREQASRHLTETYDRSGDTVQADSKDADSIGNELSATYLDGYNGVY
;
A
#
# COMPACT_ATOMS: atom_id res chain seq x y z
N MET A 1 38.53 18.30 -37.28
CA MET A 1 37.84 17.02 -37.59
C MET A 1 38.18 16.06 -36.45
N SER A 2 37.32 15.46 -35.65
CA SER A 2 35.89 15.58 -35.35
C SER A 2 35.74 15.07 -33.91
N LYS A 3 35.05 15.81 -33.04
CA LYS A 3 34.79 15.39 -31.65
C LYS A 3 33.56 14.47 -31.66
N PHE A 4 33.74 13.18 -31.39
CA PHE A 4 32.61 12.28 -31.14
C PHE A 4 32.13 12.47 -29.69
N ILE A 5 31.07 13.25 -29.52
CA ILE A 5 30.29 13.28 -28.28
C ILE A 5 29.37 12.06 -28.31
N VAL A 6 29.66 11.07 -27.47
CA VAL A 6 28.74 9.96 -27.20
C VAL A 6 27.68 10.49 -26.23
N LEU A 7 26.51 10.79 -26.76
CA LEU A 7 25.28 11.01 -26.00
C LEU A 7 24.83 9.66 -25.43
N VAL A 8 25.17 9.40 -24.17
CA VAL A 8 24.50 8.34 -23.40
C VAL A 8 23.17 8.92 -22.93
N ALA A 9 22.12 8.68 -23.71
CA ALA A 9 20.75 8.83 -23.27
C ALA A 9 20.45 7.71 -22.25
N ALA A 10 20.79 7.95 -20.99
CA ALA A 10 20.33 7.11 -19.89
C ALA A 10 18.90 7.53 -19.57
N GLY A 11 17.94 6.80 -20.15
CA GLY A 11 16.54 6.83 -19.72
C GLY A 11 16.46 6.33 -18.28
N VAL A 12 16.37 7.26 -17.34
CA VAL A 12 16.21 6.95 -15.92
C VAL A 12 14.77 7.28 -15.50
N LEU A 13 14.00 6.20 -15.41
CA LEU A 13 13.00 5.91 -14.38
C LEU A 13 11.79 6.86 -14.26
N LEU A 14 10.68 6.45 -14.89
CA LEU A 14 9.31 6.82 -14.53
C LEU A 14 8.87 6.37 -13.11
N ALA A 15 9.79 5.92 -12.24
CA ALA A 15 9.52 5.52 -10.86
C ALA A 15 9.52 6.70 -9.86
N GLY A 16 9.75 7.93 -10.32
CA GLY A 16 9.99 9.10 -9.47
C GLY A 16 8.79 9.68 -8.70
N CYS A 17 7.55 9.26 -8.99
CA CYS A 17 6.36 9.87 -8.40
C CYS A 17 5.87 9.20 -7.10
N THR A 18 6.22 7.93 -6.85
CA THR A 18 5.80 7.18 -5.65
C THR A 18 6.90 7.02 -4.62
N ALA A 19 8.18 7.02 -5.02
CA ALA A 19 9.33 6.89 -4.12
C ALA A 19 9.48 8.05 -3.10
N SER A 20 8.85 9.20 -3.36
CA SER A 20 8.86 10.37 -2.48
C SER A 20 7.68 10.40 -1.49
N LYS A 21 6.77 9.43 -1.55
CA LYS A 21 5.62 9.34 -0.64
C LYS A 21 5.97 8.50 0.59
N PRO A 22 5.42 8.84 1.77
CA PRO A 22 5.58 8.00 2.94
C PRO A 22 4.93 6.62 2.73
N SER A 23 5.41 5.62 3.49
CA SER A 23 5.08 4.21 3.37
C SER A 23 3.57 3.94 3.41
N PRO A 24 2.78 4.53 4.34
CA PRO A 24 1.32 4.40 4.32
C PRO A 24 0.70 4.75 2.96
N GLN A 25 1.13 5.86 2.37
CA GLN A 25 0.61 6.33 1.09
C GLN A 25 1.06 5.42 -0.05
N ARG A 26 2.31 4.94 -0.05
CA ARG A 26 2.78 4.01 -1.07
C ARG A 26 1.99 2.71 -1.07
N HIS A 27 1.79 2.11 0.09
CA HIS A 27 1.08 0.85 0.22
C HIS A 27 -0.43 0.99 -0.06
N ALA A 28 -1.05 2.08 0.39
CA ALA A 28 -2.44 2.38 0.01
C ALA A 28 -2.60 2.58 -1.49
N ILE A 29 -1.65 3.29 -2.15
CA ILE A 29 -1.63 3.44 -3.61
C ILE A 29 -1.45 2.08 -4.28
N ALA A 30 -0.48 1.28 -3.84
CA ALA A 30 -0.20 -0.05 -4.40
C ALA A 30 -1.43 -0.96 -4.36
N PHE A 31 -2.18 -0.95 -3.25
CA PHE A 31 -3.46 -1.65 -3.17
C PHE A 31 -4.47 -1.13 -4.20
N THR A 32 -4.67 0.19 -4.26
CA THR A 32 -5.69 0.78 -5.16
C THR A 32 -5.33 0.68 -6.64
N GLU A 33 -4.04 0.63 -6.99
CA GLU A 33 -3.57 0.52 -8.38
C GLU A 33 -3.53 -0.94 -8.86
N ASN A 34 -3.28 -1.91 -7.96
CA ASN A 34 -3.22 -3.34 -8.28
C ASN A 34 -4.51 -4.11 -7.94
N HIS A 35 -5.62 -3.39 -7.70
CA HIS A 35 -6.88 -4.03 -7.34
C HIS A 35 -7.31 -5.04 -8.42
N SER A 36 -7.89 -6.15 -7.96
CA SER A 36 -8.56 -7.10 -8.83
C SER A 36 -9.89 -6.50 -9.27
N SER A 37 -10.21 -6.61 -10.55
CA SER A 37 -11.60 -6.43 -10.96
C SER A 37 -11.97 -7.40 -12.05
N THR A 38 -13.08 -8.10 -11.82
CA THR A 38 -13.79 -8.90 -12.81
C THR A 38 -14.34 -8.07 -13.98
N ASP A 39 -14.49 -6.74 -13.81
CA ASP A 39 -14.95 -5.82 -14.86
C ASP A 39 -13.84 -5.00 -15.54
N GLY A 40 -12.57 -5.24 -15.19
CA GLY A 40 -11.44 -4.47 -15.72
C GLY A 40 -11.25 -3.08 -15.08
N GLY A 41 -11.84 -2.84 -13.91
CA GLY A 41 -11.70 -1.60 -13.13
C GLY A 41 -12.64 -0.48 -13.56
N VAL A 42 -13.70 -0.82 -14.30
CA VAL A 42 -14.66 0.14 -14.83
C VAL A 42 -15.50 0.76 -13.72
N ARG A 43 -15.88 -0.06 -12.74
CA ARG A 43 -16.63 0.44 -11.58
C ARG A 43 -15.71 0.97 -10.49
N PHE A 44 -14.54 0.41 -10.24
CA PHE A 44 -13.69 0.82 -9.12
C PHE A 44 -13.21 2.29 -9.17
N SER A 45 -13.25 2.95 -8.01
CA SER A 45 -12.67 4.27 -7.77
C SER A 45 -11.44 4.14 -6.88
N ALA A 46 -10.26 4.24 -7.51
CA ALA A 46 -8.99 4.24 -6.78
C ALA A 46 -8.90 5.42 -5.81
N SER A 47 -9.36 6.61 -6.21
CA SER A 47 -9.32 7.80 -5.37
C SER A 47 -10.32 7.74 -4.21
N GLY A 48 -11.52 7.22 -4.44
CA GLY A 48 -12.53 7.00 -3.41
C GLY A 48 -12.07 5.96 -2.41
N THR A 49 -11.59 4.82 -2.89
CA THR A 49 -11.08 3.75 -2.02
C THR A 49 -9.85 4.20 -1.23
N TYR A 50 -8.89 4.88 -1.87
CA TYR A 50 -7.70 5.43 -1.20
C TYR A 50 -8.06 6.31 -0.01
N ARG A 51 -9.01 7.25 -0.18
CA ARG A 51 -9.41 8.18 0.89
C ARG A 51 -9.97 7.47 2.12
N ASN A 52 -10.62 6.31 1.93
CA ASN A 52 -11.23 5.56 3.01
C ASN A 52 -10.25 4.63 3.73
N ILE A 53 -9.27 4.08 3.01
CA ILE A 53 -8.31 3.14 3.59
C ILE A 53 -7.09 3.82 4.19
N ILE A 54 -6.66 4.99 3.68
CA ILE A 54 -5.41 5.63 4.10
C ILE A 54 -5.29 5.82 5.63
N PRO A 55 -6.35 6.13 6.40
CA PRO A 55 -6.23 6.25 7.86
C PRO A 55 -5.85 4.93 8.54
N ALA A 56 -6.25 3.77 7.99
CA ALA A 56 -5.86 2.46 8.54
C ALA A 56 -4.38 2.15 8.28
N PHE A 57 -3.87 2.55 7.11
CA PHE A 57 -2.45 2.43 6.76
C PHE A 57 -1.58 3.33 7.64
N GLU A 58 -2.00 4.57 7.89
CA GLU A 58 -1.29 5.49 8.80
C GLU A 58 -1.26 4.93 10.23
N GLN A 59 -2.38 4.40 10.74
CA GLN A 59 -2.44 3.75 12.05
C GLN A 59 -1.53 2.53 12.16
N ALA A 60 -1.47 1.69 11.11
CA ALA A 60 -0.60 0.52 11.09
C ALA A 60 0.89 0.93 11.18
N TYR A 61 1.29 1.94 10.41
CA TYR A 61 2.65 2.48 10.44
C TYR A 61 3.02 3.09 11.80
N ASP A 62 2.13 3.89 12.37
CA ASP A 62 2.33 4.49 13.69
C ASP A 62 2.43 3.45 14.80
N LYS A 63 1.61 2.39 14.73
CA LYS A 63 1.71 1.24 15.64
C LYS A 63 3.05 0.51 15.50
N GLY A 64 3.53 0.31 14.28
CA GLY A 64 4.86 -0.28 14.04
C GLY A 64 5.97 0.54 14.67
N LYS A 65 5.98 1.87 14.46
CA LYS A 65 6.93 2.78 15.10
C LYS A 65 6.86 2.69 16.62
N LEU A 66 5.64 2.71 17.18
CA LEU A 66 5.45 2.62 18.62
C LEU A 66 6.00 1.31 19.18
N ASP A 67 5.72 0.18 18.52
CA ASP A 67 6.19 -1.14 18.95
C ASP A 67 7.71 -1.24 18.98
N ARG A 68 8.37 -0.60 18.00
CA ARG A 68 9.82 -0.47 17.99
C ARG A 68 10.33 0.37 19.17
N ILE A 69 9.66 1.48 19.48
CA ILE A 69 10.02 2.39 20.57
C ILE A 69 9.87 1.71 21.94
N VAL A 70 8.80 0.96 22.17
CA VAL A 70 8.56 0.25 23.44
C VAL A 70 9.40 -1.02 23.60
N GLY A 71 10.19 -1.38 22.59
CA GLY A 71 11.18 -2.47 22.66
C GLY A 71 10.62 -3.85 22.33
N HIS A 72 9.49 -3.95 21.62
CA HIS A 72 9.07 -5.24 21.07
C HIS A 72 10.11 -5.76 20.08
N ASP A 73 10.37 -7.07 20.10
CA ASP A 73 11.33 -7.70 19.20
C ASP A 73 10.73 -7.96 17.80
N VAL A 74 11.58 -8.42 16.88
CA VAL A 74 11.21 -8.72 15.50
C VAL A 74 10.21 -9.88 15.42
N HIS A 75 10.28 -10.86 16.33
CA HIS A 75 9.35 -11.99 16.33
C HIS A 75 7.93 -11.52 16.69
N TYR A 76 7.81 -10.62 17.67
CA TYR A 76 6.55 -9.96 17.99
C TYR A 76 6.01 -9.21 16.77
N ALA A 77 6.84 -8.38 16.13
CA ALA A 77 6.43 -7.58 14.98
C ALA A 77 5.92 -8.45 13.82
N ILE A 78 6.65 -9.51 13.46
CA ILE A 78 6.23 -10.46 12.40
C ILE A 78 4.90 -11.13 12.76
N LYS A 79 4.74 -11.55 14.02
CA LYS A 79 3.49 -12.17 14.47
C LYS A 79 2.32 -11.19 14.41
N TYR A 80 2.52 -9.95 14.85
CA TYR A 80 1.48 -8.93 14.83
C TYR A 80 1.10 -8.53 13.40
N ALA A 81 2.08 -8.40 12.50
CA ALA A 81 1.86 -8.17 11.08
C ALA A 81 0.99 -9.27 10.45
N GLY A 82 1.24 -10.54 10.80
CA GLY A 82 0.41 -11.67 10.39
C GLY A 82 -1.05 -11.56 10.87
N ILE A 83 -1.27 -11.11 12.11
CA ILE A 83 -2.62 -10.88 12.65
C ILE A 83 -3.32 -9.75 11.90
N LEU A 84 -2.62 -8.64 11.64
CA LEU A 84 -3.16 -7.51 10.86
C LEU A 84 -3.56 -7.95 9.45
N ARG A 85 -2.71 -8.73 8.77
CA ARG A 85 -2.99 -9.28 7.45
C ARG A 85 -4.33 -10.01 7.43
N GLU A 86 -4.47 -10.98 8.34
CA GLU A 86 -5.67 -11.78 8.46
C GLU A 86 -6.92 -10.96 8.83
N GLN A 87 -6.78 -9.99 9.75
CA GLN A 87 -7.89 -9.13 10.14
C GLN A 87 -8.34 -8.28 8.96
N ALA A 88 -7.42 -7.57 8.30
CA ALA A 88 -7.74 -6.72 7.16
C ALA A 88 -8.39 -7.51 6.01
N SER A 89 -7.86 -8.70 5.69
CA SER A 89 -8.45 -9.56 4.65
C SER A 89 -9.87 -10.04 4.97
N ARG A 90 -10.24 -10.15 6.26
CA ARG A 90 -11.62 -10.50 6.65
C ARG A 90 -12.57 -9.30 6.71
N HIS A 91 -12.05 -8.09 6.91
CA HIS A 91 -12.88 -6.89 7.14
C HIS A 91 -13.09 -6.04 5.89
N LEU A 92 -12.33 -6.24 4.81
CA LEU A 92 -12.61 -5.59 3.54
C LEU A 92 -13.80 -6.26 2.85
N THR A 93 -15.00 -5.82 3.19
CA THR A 93 -16.26 -6.29 2.58
C THR A 93 -16.72 -5.41 1.43
N GLU A 94 -16.31 -4.15 1.42
CA GLU A 94 -16.78 -3.14 0.47
C GLU A 94 -15.62 -2.27 -0.05
N THR A 95 -15.72 -1.87 -1.31
CA THR A 95 -14.89 -0.84 -1.97
C THR A 95 -15.79 0.23 -2.58
N TYR A 96 -15.19 1.25 -3.22
CA TYR A 96 -15.95 2.35 -3.82
C TYR A 96 -15.93 2.27 -5.33
N ASP A 97 -17.07 2.55 -5.94
CA ASP A 97 -17.17 2.72 -7.38
C ASP A 97 -16.96 4.18 -7.82
N ARG A 98 -16.90 4.45 -9.13
CA ARG A 98 -16.65 5.78 -9.71
C ARG A 98 -17.76 6.79 -9.44
N SER A 99 -18.98 6.31 -9.17
CA SER A 99 -20.09 7.16 -8.73
C SER A 99 -19.94 7.54 -7.25
N GLY A 100 -19.07 6.85 -6.52
CA GLY A 100 -18.84 7.02 -5.08
C GLY A 100 -19.68 6.08 -4.22
N ASP A 101 -20.42 5.14 -4.84
CA ASP A 101 -21.25 4.17 -4.14
C ASP A 101 -20.40 3.00 -3.63
N THR A 102 -20.83 2.38 -2.53
CA THR A 102 -20.17 1.16 -2.04
C THR A 102 -20.56 -0.04 -2.90
N VAL A 103 -19.57 -0.87 -3.21
CA VAL A 103 -19.74 -2.14 -3.91
C VAL A 103 -19.02 -3.23 -3.16
N GLN A 104 -19.47 -4.47 -3.31
CA GLN A 104 -18.81 -5.60 -2.66
C GLN A 104 -17.36 -5.73 -3.16
N ALA A 105 -16.43 -5.87 -2.22
CA ALA A 105 -15.02 -6.09 -2.54
C ALA A 105 -14.80 -7.45 -3.21
N ASP A 106 -13.86 -7.53 -4.16
CA ASP A 106 -13.40 -8.82 -4.67
C ASP A 106 -12.64 -9.55 -3.55
N SER A 107 -12.87 -10.86 -3.42
CA SER A 107 -12.07 -11.73 -2.54
C SER A 107 -10.56 -11.55 -2.69
N LYS A 108 -10.07 -11.27 -3.92
CA LYS A 108 -8.66 -11.03 -4.18
C LYS A 108 -8.18 -9.67 -3.67
N ASP A 109 -9.06 -8.68 -3.57
CA ASP A 109 -8.75 -7.38 -2.94
C ASP A 109 -8.59 -7.54 -1.43
N ALA A 110 -9.34 -8.45 -0.80
CA ALA A 110 -9.22 -8.77 0.60
C ALA A 110 -7.81 -9.30 0.94
N ASP A 111 -7.26 -10.23 0.15
CA ASP A 111 -5.88 -10.70 0.35
C ASP A 111 -4.86 -9.58 0.10
N SER A 112 -5.08 -8.76 -0.94
CA SER A 112 -4.17 -7.68 -1.30
C SER A 112 -4.09 -6.61 -0.20
N ILE A 113 -5.23 -6.13 0.33
CA ILE A 113 -5.21 -5.10 1.37
C ILE A 113 -4.53 -5.60 2.64
N GLY A 114 -4.73 -6.88 2.99
CA GLY A 114 -4.09 -7.47 4.15
C GLY A 114 -2.57 -7.51 4.03
N ASN A 115 -2.06 -7.88 2.85
CA ASN A 115 -0.62 -7.88 2.59
C ASN A 115 -0.02 -6.48 2.69
N GLU A 116 -0.66 -5.49 2.08
CA GLU A 116 -0.18 -4.10 2.07
C GLU A 116 -0.24 -3.47 3.48
N LEU A 117 -1.31 -3.73 4.26
CA LEU A 117 -1.44 -3.23 5.63
C LEU A 117 -0.39 -3.85 6.57
N SER A 118 -0.15 -5.16 6.43
CA SER A 118 0.90 -5.89 7.15
C SER A 118 2.29 -5.34 6.83
N ALA A 119 2.58 -5.09 5.54
CA ALA A 119 3.85 -4.51 5.11
C ALA A 119 4.04 -3.10 5.68
N THR A 120 2.99 -2.27 5.66
CA THR A 120 3.01 -0.90 6.20
C THR A 120 3.34 -0.87 7.70
N TYR A 121 2.81 -1.81 8.48
CA TYR A 121 3.18 -1.96 9.89
C TYR A 121 4.67 -2.29 10.05
N LEU A 122 5.19 -3.23 9.25
CA LEU A 122 6.60 -3.63 9.31
C LEU A 122 7.53 -2.51 8.86
N ASP A 123 7.12 -1.71 7.87
CA ASP A 123 7.84 -0.50 7.46
C ASP A 123 7.95 0.49 8.63
N GLY A 124 6.85 0.73 9.35
CA GLY A 124 6.85 1.56 10.55
C GLY A 124 7.77 1.02 11.65
N TYR A 125 7.73 -0.29 11.89
CA TYR A 125 8.61 -0.95 12.87
C TYR A 125 10.10 -0.86 12.48
N ASN A 126 10.42 -0.98 11.19
CA ASN A 126 11.78 -0.94 10.66
C ASN A 126 12.28 0.48 10.36
N GLY A 127 11.42 1.50 10.46
CA GLY A 127 11.77 2.88 10.13
C GLY A 127 11.92 3.15 8.63
N VAL A 128 11.25 2.37 7.78
CA VAL A 128 11.19 2.58 6.34
C VAL A 128 10.22 3.71 6.06
N TYR A 129 10.74 4.84 5.57
CA TYR A 129 9.92 5.97 5.13
C TYR A 129 9.14 5.61 3.89
#